data_AF-A0A372UJJ4-F1
#
_entry.id   AF-A0A372UJJ4-F1
#
_cell.length_a   1.000
_cell.length_b   1.000
_cell.length_c   1.000
_cell.angle_alpha   90.00
_cell.angle_beta   90.00
_cell.angle_gamma   90.00
#
_symmetry.space_group_name_H-M   'P 1'
#
loop_
_entity.id
_entity.type
_entity.pdbx_description
1 polymer ?
#
loop_
_entity_poly.entity_id
_entity_poly.type
_entity_poly.pdbx_seq_one_letter_code
_entity_poly.pdbx_strand_id
1 'polypeptide(L)'
;MSEDKKWQFELEEYIRQGEPEQAEKSEAWQIAIGLQQVDGLKTSAYLLDTAKEHIEGKISIDEAQKRIQSYYEERTDRKETEDETKEADIVSSRITQLLGEKTFQFSPAEWMTIHRRLFEGVFDHAGKIRTYNITKKEWVLKGDTVIYASWNSIKDTLDYDFRTEKEFSYEGLSLNESIKHLVKFASDIWQIHPFAEGNTRATAVFKYKNTIKI
;
A
#
# COMPACT_ATOMS: atom_id res chain seq x y z
N MET A 1 -26.12 -3.03 6.06
CA MET A 1 -24.71 -2.81 5.64
C MET A 1 -23.89 -2.68 6.91
N SER A 2 -22.73 -3.34 7.02
CA SER A 2 -21.88 -3.15 8.21
C SER A 2 -21.33 -1.72 8.22
N GLU A 3 -21.26 -1.10 9.39
CA GLU A 3 -20.67 0.23 9.58
C GLU A 3 -19.22 0.32 9.03
N ASP A 4 -18.50 -0.81 9.03
CA ASP A 4 -17.11 -0.95 8.57
C ASP A 4 -16.86 -0.60 7.08
N LYS A 5 -17.90 -0.43 6.25
CA LYS A 5 -17.77 -0.05 4.82
C LYS A 5 -18.44 1.27 4.46
N LYS A 6 -18.95 2.03 5.43
CA LYS A 6 -19.65 3.30 5.17
C LYS A 6 -18.77 4.30 4.40
N TRP A 7 -17.49 4.35 4.72
CA TRP A 7 -16.50 5.21 4.06
C TRP A 7 -16.41 4.97 2.54
N GLN A 8 -16.64 3.73 2.06
CA GLN A 8 -16.56 3.41 0.63
C GLN A 8 -17.61 4.21 -0.14
N PHE A 9 -18.84 4.22 0.37
CA PHE A 9 -19.94 4.94 -0.25
C PHE A 9 -19.74 6.46 -0.17
N GLU A 10 -19.28 6.97 0.98
CA GLU A 10 -19.01 8.40 1.16
C GLU A 10 -17.92 8.91 0.21
N LEU A 11 -16.89 8.12 -0.08
CA LEU A 11 -15.85 8.49 -1.03
C LEU A 11 -16.28 8.25 -2.49
N GLU A 12 -17.12 7.24 -2.75
CA GLU A 12 -17.62 6.91 -4.10
C GLU A 12 -18.46 8.04 -4.71
N GLU A 13 -19.11 8.87 -3.88
CA GLU A 13 -19.84 10.05 -4.36
C GLU A 13 -18.95 11.02 -5.14
N TYR A 14 -17.71 11.25 -4.70
CA TYR A 14 -16.75 12.09 -5.43
C TYR A 14 -16.31 11.46 -6.76
N ILE A 15 -16.27 10.13 -6.86
CA ILE A 15 -15.96 9.44 -8.13
C ILE A 15 -17.12 9.59 -9.12
N ARG A 16 -18.36 9.54 -8.62
CA ARG A 16 -19.57 9.56 -9.47
C ARG A 16 -19.99 10.97 -9.89
N GLN A 17 -19.74 11.97 -9.05
CA GLN A 17 -20.33 13.32 -9.20
C GLN A 17 -19.30 14.45 -9.08
N GLY A 18 -18.08 14.17 -8.62
CA GLY A 18 -17.03 15.16 -8.45
C GLY A 18 -16.33 15.54 -9.76
N GLU A 19 -15.53 16.60 -9.69
CA GLU A 19 -14.62 16.99 -10.76
C GLU A 19 -13.50 15.94 -10.94
N PRO A 20 -12.84 15.86 -12.11
CA PRO A 20 -11.81 14.84 -12.38
C PRO A 20 -10.73 14.74 -11.30
N GLU A 21 -10.22 15.86 -10.80
CA GLU A 21 -9.21 15.88 -9.74
C GLU A 21 -9.75 15.31 -8.40
N GLN A 22 -11.03 15.54 -8.09
CA GLN A 22 -11.67 14.99 -6.90
C GLN A 22 -11.87 13.48 -7.04
N ALA A 23 -12.24 13.01 -8.23
CA ALA A 23 -12.37 11.58 -8.51
C ALA A 23 -11.01 10.86 -8.35
N GLU A 24 -9.93 11.42 -8.91
CA GLU A 24 -8.56 10.88 -8.77
C GLU A 24 -8.12 10.82 -7.30
N LYS A 25 -8.32 11.90 -6.53
CA LYS A 25 -7.99 11.91 -5.09
C LYS A 25 -8.83 10.92 -4.31
N SER A 26 -10.12 10.79 -4.65
CA SER A 26 -11.02 9.85 -3.99
C SER A 26 -10.60 8.41 -4.25
N GLU A 27 -10.27 8.04 -5.49
CA GLU A 27 -9.74 6.72 -5.83
C GLU A 27 -8.47 6.40 -5.03
N ALA A 28 -7.53 7.35 -4.96
CA ALA A 28 -6.30 7.18 -4.19
C ALA A 28 -6.57 6.93 -2.70
N TRP A 29 -7.50 7.68 -2.08
CA TRP A 29 -7.90 7.47 -0.69
C TRP A 29 -8.64 6.15 -0.48
N GLN A 30 -9.51 5.74 -1.40
CA GLN A 30 -10.21 4.46 -1.29
C GLN A 30 -9.25 3.27 -1.34
N ILE A 31 -8.28 3.30 -2.25
CA ILE A 31 -7.20 2.31 -2.32
C ILE A 31 -6.42 2.31 -1.01
N ALA A 32 -6.01 3.49 -0.53
CA ALA A 32 -5.21 3.64 0.67
C ALA A 32 -5.89 3.11 1.94
N ILE A 33 -7.19 3.36 2.11
CA ILE A 33 -7.99 2.88 3.26
C ILE A 33 -8.29 1.38 3.09
N GLY A 34 -8.68 0.94 1.90
CA GLY A 34 -8.96 -0.46 1.60
C GLY A 34 -7.75 -1.37 1.86
N LEU A 35 -6.54 -0.90 1.54
CA LEU A 35 -5.30 -1.62 1.81
C LEU A 35 -5.01 -1.82 3.31
N GLN A 36 -5.50 -0.93 4.19
CA GLN A 36 -5.38 -1.17 5.64
C GLN A 36 -6.32 -2.30 6.08
N GLN A 37 -7.54 -2.33 5.53
CA GLN A 37 -8.52 -3.39 5.84
C GLN A 37 -8.05 -4.78 5.40
N VAL A 38 -7.28 -4.89 4.31
CA VAL A 38 -6.68 -6.15 3.86
C VAL A 38 -5.72 -6.72 4.90
N ASP A 39 -4.99 -5.85 5.60
CA ASP A 39 -4.10 -6.24 6.71
C ASP A 39 -4.83 -6.29 8.06
N GLY A 40 -6.16 -6.21 8.07
CA GLY A 40 -6.99 -6.29 9.29
C GLY A 40 -7.04 -5.01 10.12
N LEU A 41 -6.39 -3.93 9.66
CA LEU A 41 -6.34 -2.65 10.35
C LEU A 41 -7.59 -1.81 10.07
N LYS A 42 -7.93 -0.94 11.03
CA LYS A 42 -9.03 0.01 10.92
C LYS A 42 -8.51 1.43 10.99
N THR A 43 -8.91 2.26 10.04
CA THR A 43 -8.65 3.69 10.03
C THR A 43 -9.62 4.45 10.94
N SER A 44 -9.21 5.61 11.43
CA SER A 44 -10.07 6.46 12.27
C SER A 44 -11.10 7.25 11.47
N ALA A 45 -12.13 7.74 12.16
CA ALA A 45 -13.04 8.74 11.59
C ALA A 45 -12.31 10.06 11.26
N TYR A 46 -11.27 10.41 12.04
CA TYR A 46 -10.46 11.60 11.81
C TYR A 46 -9.73 11.55 10.47
N LEU A 47 -9.21 10.38 10.08
CA LEU A 47 -8.64 10.16 8.76
C LEU A 47 -9.67 10.42 7.67
N LEU A 48 -10.88 9.87 7.80
CA LEU A 48 -11.93 10.01 6.79
C LEU A 48 -12.34 11.47 6.58
N ASP A 49 -12.49 12.23 7.66
CA ASP A 49 -12.80 13.67 7.57
C ASP A 49 -11.64 14.44 6.93
N THR A 50 -10.40 14.12 7.30
CA THR A 50 -9.19 14.70 6.69
C THR A 50 -9.09 14.36 5.19
N ALA A 51 -9.45 13.13 4.80
CA ALA A 51 -9.45 12.68 3.42
C ALA A 51 -10.43 13.48 2.56
N LYS A 52 -11.64 13.72 3.06
CA LYS A 52 -12.65 14.55 2.39
C LYS A 52 -12.16 15.99 2.19
N GLU A 53 -11.56 16.59 3.20
CA GLU A 53 -10.99 17.94 3.05
C GLU A 53 -9.88 18.00 1.99
N HIS A 54 -9.04 16.95 1.90
CA HIS A 54 -8.02 16.84 0.85
C HIS A 54 -8.66 16.67 -0.54
N ILE A 55 -9.67 15.80 -0.67
CA ILE A 55 -10.40 15.56 -1.93
C ILE A 55 -11.05 16.87 -2.42
N GLU A 56 -11.68 17.60 -1.51
CA GLU A 56 -12.34 18.88 -1.80
C GLU A 56 -11.36 20.04 -2.05
N GLY A 57 -10.05 19.81 -1.91
CA GLY A 57 -9.01 20.82 -2.14
C GLY A 57 -8.89 21.87 -1.03
N LYS A 58 -9.48 21.62 0.15
CA LYS A 58 -9.38 22.53 1.32
C LYS A 58 -8.00 22.47 1.97
N ILE A 59 -7.32 21.33 1.85
CA ILE A 59 -5.96 21.09 2.30
C ILE A 59 -5.16 20.36 1.23
N SER A 60 -3.85 20.53 1.26
CA SER A 60 -2.89 19.70 0.54
C SER A 60 -2.66 18.34 1.21
N ILE A 61 -2.09 17.38 0.48
CA ILE A 61 -1.72 16.08 1.06
C ILE A 61 -0.68 16.20 2.19
N ASP A 62 0.22 17.18 2.09
CA ASP A 62 1.23 17.43 3.13
C ASP A 62 0.58 17.98 4.41
N GLU A 63 -0.43 18.84 4.28
CA GLU A 63 -1.23 19.31 5.41
C GLU A 63 -2.08 18.20 6.03
N ALA A 64 -2.66 17.31 5.21
CA ALA A 64 -3.37 16.13 5.69
C ALA A 64 -2.45 15.23 6.55
N GLN A 65 -1.23 14.94 6.06
CA GLN A 65 -0.24 14.16 6.82
C GLN A 65 0.14 14.84 8.14
N LYS A 66 0.39 16.16 8.13
CA LYS A 66 0.69 16.92 9.35
C LYS A 66 -0.43 16.85 10.38
N ARG A 67 -1.68 17.03 9.95
CA ARG A 67 -2.86 16.94 10.82
C ARG A 67 -3.00 15.57 11.48
N ILE A 68 -2.84 14.50 10.70
CA ILE A 68 -2.86 13.12 11.21
C ILE A 68 -1.74 12.89 12.21
N GLN A 69 -0.52 13.36 11.91
CA GLN A 69 0.61 13.24 12.84
C GLN A 69 0.32 13.96 14.16
N SER A 70 -0.12 15.23 14.12
CA SER A 70 -0.44 16.01 15.33
C SER A 70 -1.57 15.39 16.15
N TYR A 71 -2.60 14.84 15.49
CA TYR A 71 -3.71 14.16 16.16
C TYR A 71 -3.24 13.01 17.09
N TYR A 72 -2.19 12.30 16.71
CA TYR A 72 -1.63 11.21 17.50
C TYR A 72 -0.49 11.63 18.45
N GLU A 73 0.11 12.81 18.27
CA GLU A 73 1.09 13.36 19.21
C GLU A 73 0.42 13.96 20.45
N GLU A 74 -0.78 14.53 20.30
CA GLU A 74 -1.55 15.14 21.39
C GLU A 74 -2.25 14.11 22.30
N ARG A 75 -2.45 12.89 21.80
CA ARG A 75 -3.05 11.78 22.56
C ARG A 75 -1.97 11.06 23.36
N THR A 76 -1.90 11.39 24.65
CA THR A 76 -0.87 10.92 25.58
C THR A 76 -1.10 9.52 26.16
N ASP A 77 -2.32 8.99 26.07
CA ASP A 77 -2.63 7.62 26.45
C ASP A 77 -2.40 6.69 25.26
N ARG A 78 -1.58 5.65 25.44
CA ARG A 78 -1.23 4.67 24.38
C ARG A 78 -1.87 3.32 24.68
N LYS A 79 -2.80 2.88 23.83
CA LYS A 79 -3.28 1.49 23.78
C LYS A 79 -2.86 0.84 22.46
N GLU A 80 -2.66 -0.48 22.48
CA GLU A 80 -2.28 -1.27 21.29
C GLU A 80 -3.23 -1.07 20.10
N THR A 81 -4.54 -1.03 20.33
CA THR A 81 -5.53 -0.72 19.28
C THR A 81 -5.38 0.71 18.73
N GLU A 82 -4.94 1.67 19.54
CA GLU A 82 -4.66 3.03 19.07
C GLU A 82 -3.39 3.09 18.24
N ASP A 83 -2.39 2.25 18.53
CA ASP A 83 -1.18 2.13 17.72
C ASP A 83 -1.48 1.52 16.34
N GLU A 84 -2.34 0.50 16.25
CA GLU A 84 -2.81 -0.08 14.97
C GLU A 84 -3.62 0.92 14.13
N THR A 85 -4.55 1.66 14.75
CA THR A 85 -5.30 2.71 14.05
C THR A 85 -4.41 3.88 13.62
N LYS A 86 -3.42 4.25 14.45
CA LYS A 86 -2.41 5.25 14.11
C LYS A 86 -1.59 4.85 12.90
N GLU A 87 -1.11 3.62 12.87
CA GLU A 87 -0.42 3.07 11.71
C GLU A 87 -1.31 3.18 10.46
N ALA A 88 -2.56 2.70 10.55
CA ALA A 88 -3.48 2.70 9.42
C ALA A 88 -3.66 4.11 8.83
N ASP A 89 -3.88 5.11 9.68
CA ASP A 89 -4.09 6.50 9.26
C ASP A 89 -2.84 7.12 8.62
N ILE A 90 -1.68 6.96 9.26
CA ILE A 90 -0.40 7.47 8.76
C ILE A 90 -0.10 6.81 7.42
N VAL A 91 -0.19 5.49 7.33
CA VAL A 91 0.14 4.74 6.11
C VAL A 91 -0.86 5.05 5.00
N SER A 92 -2.17 5.20 5.28
CA SER A 92 -3.14 5.60 4.26
C SER A 92 -2.79 6.95 3.64
N SER A 93 -2.47 7.96 4.45
CA SER A 93 -2.09 9.28 3.90
C SER A 93 -0.81 9.25 3.06
N ARG A 94 0.14 8.37 3.38
CA ARG A 94 1.37 8.16 2.61
C ARG A 94 1.14 7.40 1.32
N ILE A 95 0.25 6.40 1.33
CA ILE A 95 -0.21 5.73 0.10
C ILE A 95 -0.84 6.75 -0.83
N THR A 96 -1.80 7.56 -0.34
CA THR A 96 -2.47 8.58 -1.16
C THR A 96 -1.47 9.54 -1.81
N GLN A 97 -0.48 10.03 -1.05
CA GLN A 97 0.59 10.87 -1.60
C GLN A 97 1.37 10.16 -2.72
N LEU A 98 1.81 8.92 -2.46
CA LEU A 98 2.55 8.13 -3.45
C LEU A 98 1.74 7.85 -4.72
N LEU A 99 0.44 7.58 -4.60
CA LEU A 99 -0.41 7.33 -5.77
C LEU A 99 -0.60 8.58 -6.64
N GLY A 100 -0.61 9.77 -6.04
CA GLY A 100 -0.67 11.05 -6.78
C GLY A 100 0.62 11.43 -7.51
N GLU A 101 1.74 10.75 -7.26
CA GLU A 101 3.02 11.06 -7.91
C GLU A 101 3.14 10.44 -9.31
N LYS A 102 3.62 11.23 -10.28
CA LYS A 102 3.84 10.77 -11.66
C LYS A 102 5.16 10.02 -11.88
N THR A 103 6.08 10.10 -10.91
CA THR A 103 7.38 9.44 -10.98
C THR A 103 7.29 7.99 -10.48
N PHE A 104 7.98 7.09 -11.17
CA PHE A 104 8.08 5.67 -10.80
C PHE A 104 9.23 5.03 -11.59
N GLN A 105 10.02 4.20 -10.94
CA GLN A 105 11.05 3.38 -11.56
C GLN A 105 10.80 1.90 -11.29
N PHE A 106 10.69 1.09 -12.33
CA PHE A 106 10.56 -0.35 -12.16
C PHE A 106 11.90 -0.96 -11.71
N SER A 107 12.06 -1.18 -10.39
CA SER A 107 13.27 -1.76 -9.79
C SER A 107 13.04 -2.26 -8.36
N PRO A 108 13.85 -3.21 -7.84
CA PRO A 108 13.82 -3.60 -6.43
C PRO A 108 14.07 -2.42 -5.49
N ALA A 109 14.97 -1.49 -5.87
CA ALA A 109 15.31 -0.32 -5.07
C ALA A 109 14.11 0.65 -4.91
N GLU A 110 13.30 0.83 -5.95
CA GLU A 110 12.07 1.60 -5.86
C GLU A 110 11.07 0.92 -4.92
N TRP A 111 10.94 -0.41 -4.99
CA TRP A 111 10.04 -1.12 -4.09
C TRP A 111 10.45 -0.98 -2.62
N MET A 112 11.75 -1.06 -2.32
CA MET A 112 12.29 -0.75 -0.98
C MET A 112 12.06 0.71 -0.58
N THR A 113 12.14 1.64 -1.53
CA THR A 113 11.87 3.07 -1.28
C THR A 113 10.39 3.31 -0.98
N ILE A 114 9.47 2.69 -1.71
CA ILE A 114 8.04 2.71 -1.40
C ILE A 114 7.82 2.20 0.02
N HIS A 115 8.35 1.02 0.36
CA HIS A 115 8.21 0.50 1.72
C HIS A 115 8.76 1.47 2.77
N ARG A 116 9.93 2.08 2.55
CA ARG A 116 10.47 3.08 3.48
C ARG A 116 9.51 4.25 3.64
N ARG A 117 9.05 4.83 2.54
CA ARG A 117 8.16 6.01 2.55
C ARG A 117 6.82 5.73 3.20
N LEU A 118 6.30 4.50 3.07
CA LEU A 118 5.08 4.09 3.75
C LEU A 118 5.26 3.98 5.26
N PHE A 119 6.38 3.41 5.72
CA PHE A 119 6.51 2.93 7.09
C PHE A 119 7.57 3.64 7.94
N GLU A 120 8.26 4.66 7.42
CA GLU A 120 9.26 5.42 8.19
C GLU A 120 8.63 6.05 9.45
N GLY A 121 9.21 5.78 10.62
CA GLY A 121 8.65 6.21 11.91
C GLY A 121 7.43 5.40 12.39
N VAL A 122 6.95 4.44 11.59
CA VAL A 122 5.96 3.42 11.99
C VAL A 122 6.68 2.12 12.35
N PHE A 123 7.63 1.69 11.51
CA PHE A 123 8.48 0.53 11.75
C PHE A 123 9.96 0.93 11.79
N ASP A 124 10.72 0.42 12.77
CA ASP A 124 12.18 0.62 12.87
C ASP A 124 12.97 0.03 11.67
N HIS A 125 12.33 -0.89 10.95
CA HIS A 125 12.88 -1.61 9.82
C HIS A 125 12.35 -1.12 8.46
N ALA A 126 11.70 0.05 8.41
CA ALA A 126 11.14 0.61 7.18
C ALA A 126 12.18 0.64 6.03
N GLY A 127 11.89 -0.07 4.94
CA GLY A 127 12.73 -0.15 3.74
C GLY A 127 13.90 -1.14 3.83
N LYS A 128 14.04 -1.86 4.95
CA LYS A 128 15.12 -2.83 5.16
C LYS A 128 14.64 -4.23 4.83
N ILE A 129 15.45 -4.97 4.08
CA ILE A 129 15.25 -6.40 3.86
C ILE A 129 15.50 -7.13 5.18
N ARG A 130 14.63 -8.09 5.51
CA ARG A 130 14.77 -8.93 6.72
C ARG A 130 16.05 -9.76 6.67
N THR A 131 16.68 -9.95 7.82
CA THR A 131 17.93 -10.71 7.98
C THR A 131 17.73 -12.07 8.63
N TYR A 132 16.48 -12.56 8.65
CA TYR A 132 16.09 -13.82 9.26
C TYR A 132 14.91 -14.45 8.50
N ASN A 133 14.74 -15.76 8.64
CA ASN A 133 13.62 -16.49 8.03
C ASN A 133 12.34 -16.29 8.83
N ILE A 134 11.23 -16.18 8.10
CA ILE A 134 9.90 -15.99 8.68
C ILE A 134 8.99 -17.15 8.31
N THR A 135 7.99 -17.36 9.15
CA THR A 135 6.91 -18.31 8.91
C THR A 135 5.64 -17.62 9.39
N LYS A 136 4.69 -17.41 8.48
CA LYS A 136 3.40 -16.79 8.80
C LYS A 136 2.27 -17.72 8.38
N LYS A 137 1.22 -17.73 9.19
CA LYS A 137 -0.06 -18.35 8.82
C LYS A 137 -0.82 -17.33 8.00
N GLU A 138 -0.87 -17.55 6.70
CA GLU A 138 -1.53 -16.61 5.79
C GLU A 138 -3.01 -17.00 5.63
N TRP A 139 -3.91 -16.07 5.90
CA TRP A 139 -5.35 -16.31 5.84
C TRP A 139 -5.82 -16.64 4.43
N VAL A 140 -5.14 -16.09 3.41
CA VAL A 140 -5.40 -16.37 1.99
C VAL A 140 -5.17 -17.85 1.63
N LEU A 141 -4.38 -18.57 2.43
CA LEU A 141 -4.14 -20.02 2.27
C LEU A 141 -4.96 -20.88 3.23
N LYS A 142 -6.05 -20.38 3.80
CA LYS A 142 -6.92 -21.14 4.73
C LYS A 142 -6.16 -21.80 5.91
N GLY A 143 -5.06 -21.19 6.36
CA GLY A 143 -4.25 -21.67 7.48
C GLY A 143 -3.03 -22.50 7.09
N ASP A 144 -2.78 -22.76 5.81
CA ASP A 144 -1.51 -23.33 5.35
C ASP A 144 -0.37 -22.31 5.46
N THR A 145 0.85 -22.83 5.60
CA THR A 145 2.06 -22.02 5.76
C THR A 145 2.64 -21.68 4.39
N VAL A 146 2.80 -20.38 4.09
CA VAL A 146 3.60 -19.96 2.93
C VAL A 146 5.07 -20.20 3.25
N ILE A 147 5.76 -20.93 2.38
CA ILE A 147 7.22 -20.99 2.40
C ILE A 147 7.72 -19.74 1.66
N TYR A 148 8.29 -18.80 2.41
CA TYR A 148 8.93 -17.62 1.85
C TYR A 148 10.39 -17.90 1.49
N ALA A 149 10.99 -17.00 0.69
CA ALA A 149 12.40 -17.07 0.35
C ALA A 149 13.30 -17.11 1.61
N SER A 150 14.41 -17.82 1.54
CA SER A 150 15.41 -17.75 2.61
C SER A 150 15.99 -16.33 2.66
N TRP A 151 16.21 -15.79 3.85
CA TRP A 151 16.59 -14.38 4.01
C TRP A 151 17.88 -14.00 3.27
N ASN A 152 18.82 -14.95 3.20
CA ASN A 152 20.09 -14.80 2.52
C ASN A 152 19.97 -14.87 0.98
N SER A 153 18.84 -15.30 0.43
CA SER A 153 18.60 -15.34 -1.01
C SER A 153 17.69 -14.22 -1.51
N ILE A 154 17.05 -13.45 -0.62
CA ILE A 154 16.04 -12.44 -1.00
C ILE A 154 16.54 -11.52 -2.11
N LYS A 155 17.75 -10.95 -1.95
CA LYS A 155 18.28 -9.98 -2.90
C LYS A 155 18.46 -10.59 -4.28
N ASP A 156 19.07 -11.77 -4.35
CA ASP A 156 19.30 -12.48 -5.61
C ASP A 156 17.99 -12.89 -6.29
N THR A 157 16.98 -13.30 -5.51
CA THR A 157 15.64 -13.64 -6.03
C THR A 157 14.93 -12.40 -6.58
N LEU A 158 15.00 -11.25 -5.88
CA LEU A 158 14.43 -10.00 -6.38
C LEU A 158 15.11 -9.54 -7.67
N ASP A 159 16.44 -9.58 -7.71
CA ASP A 159 17.20 -9.18 -8.88
C ASP A 159 16.88 -10.07 -10.10
N TYR A 160 16.68 -11.38 -9.87
CA TYR A 160 16.23 -12.30 -10.91
C TYR A 160 14.81 -11.99 -11.40
N ASP A 161 13.83 -11.94 -10.50
CA ASP A 161 12.41 -11.77 -10.87
C ASP A 161 12.15 -10.42 -11.57
N PHE A 162 12.73 -9.33 -11.05
CA PHE A 162 12.58 -8.01 -11.68
C PHE A 162 13.28 -7.94 -13.05
N ARG A 163 14.42 -8.61 -13.22
CA ARG A 163 15.07 -8.67 -14.52
C ARG A 163 14.23 -9.45 -15.52
N THR A 164 13.68 -10.60 -15.10
CA THR A 164 12.81 -11.41 -15.94
C THR A 164 11.54 -10.65 -16.36
N GLU A 165 10.87 -9.96 -15.43
CA GLU A 165 9.71 -9.12 -15.77
C GLU A 165 10.09 -7.99 -16.74
N LYS A 166 11.24 -7.34 -16.53
CA LYS A 166 11.70 -6.25 -17.40
C LYS A 166 12.02 -6.71 -18.83
N GLU A 167 12.44 -7.97 -18.99
CA GLU A 167 12.72 -8.60 -20.29
C GLU A 167 11.44 -9.13 -20.98
N PHE A 168 10.32 -9.23 -20.25
CA PHE A 168 9.06 -9.72 -20.79
C PHE A 168 8.39 -8.69 -21.70
N SER A 169 7.93 -9.13 -22.88
CA SER A 169 7.16 -8.30 -23.79
C SER A 169 5.67 -8.56 -23.66
N TYR A 170 4.91 -7.49 -23.44
CA TYR A 170 3.45 -7.51 -23.48
C TYR A 170 2.87 -7.31 -24.89
N GLU A 171 3.73 -7.10 -25.89
CA GLU A 171 3.29 -6.84 -27.26
C GLU A 171 2.51 -8.03 -27.84
N GLY A 172 1.33 -7.75 -28.38
CA GLY A 172 0.46 -8.76 -29.00
C GLY A 172 -0.33 -9.63 -28.02
N LEU A 173 -0.18 -9.44 -26.70
CA LEU A 173 -1.00 -10.14 -25.70
C LEU A 173 -2.40 -9.54 -25.61
N SER A 174 -3.39 -10.40 -25.36
CA SER A 174 -4.71 -9.96 -24.94
C SER A 174 -4.66 -9.38 -23.52
N LEU A 175 -5.66 -8.54 -23.19
CA LEU A 175 -5.80 -7.98 -21.84
C LEU A 175 -5.77 -9.07 -20.75
N ASN A 176 -6.42 -10.21 -20.98
CA ASN A 176 -6.46 -11.31 -20.02
C ASN A 176 -5.08 -11.98 -19.84
N GLU A 177 -4.27 -12.09 -20.89
CA GLU A 177 -2.92 -12.64 -20.80
C GLU A 177 -1.99 -11.68 -20.05
N SER A 178 -2.08 -10.38 -20.34
CA SER A 178 -1.33 -9.35 -19.62
C SER A 178 -1.69 -9.33 -18.13
N ILE A 179 -2.99 -9.41 -17.78
CA ILE A 179 -3.45 -9.49 -16.39
C ILE A 179 -2.90 -10.75 -15.71
N LYS A 180 -2.99 -11.92 -16.36
CA LYS A 180 -2.46 -13.17 -15.80
C LYS A 180 -0.96 -13.07 -15.50
N HIS A 181 -0.19 -12.48 -16.41
CA HIS A 181 1.24 -12.28 -16.21
C HIS A 181 1.53 -11.32 -15.06
N LEU A 182 0.85 -10.17 -15.02
CA LEU A 182 1.01 -9.17 -13.96
C LEU A 182 0.65 -9.71 -12.57
N VAL A 183 -0.41 -10.51 -12.48
CA VAL A 183 -0.84 -11.19 -11.24
C VAL A 183 0.19 -12.21 -10.82
N LYS A 184 0.75 -12.97 -11.75
CA LYS A 184 1.84 -13.91 -11.47
C LYS A 184 3.06 -13.17 -10.91
N PHE A 185 3.54 -12.13 -11.59
CA PHE A 185 4.70 -11.37 -11.10
C PHE A 185 4.43 -10.72 -9.73
N ALA A 186 3.23 -10.19 -9.50
CA ALA A 186 2.84 -9.68 -8.18
C ALA A 186 2.88 -10.77 -7.08
N SER A 187 2.41 -11.98 -7.40
CA SER A 187 2.47 -13.13 -6.50
C SER A 187 3.91 -13.56 -6.23
N ASP A 188 4.75 -13.61 -7.27
CA ASP A 188 6.14 -14.05 -7.16
C ASP A 188 6.92 -13.12 -6.21
N ILE A 189 6.84 -11.80 -6.43
CA ILE A 189 7.53 -10.83 -5.55
C ILE A 189 6.95 -10.80 -4.13
N TRP A 190 5.63 -10.98 -3.97
CA TRP A 190 5.02 -11.06 -2.64
C TRP A 190 5.48 -12.32 -1.88
N GLN A 191 5.66 -13.45 -2.57
CA GLN A 191 6.12 -14.70 -1.98
C GLN A 191 7.60 -14.66 -1.56
N ILE A 192 8.42 -13.78 -2.13
CA ILE A 192 9.76 -13.50 -1.58
C ILE A 192 9.65 -12.95 -0.15
N HIS A 193 8.63 -12.12 0.09
CA HIS A 193 8.32 -11.48 1.38
C HIS A 193 9.57 -10.82 2.00
N PRO A 194 10.17 -9.83 1.31
CA PRO A 194 11.48 -9.31 1.66
C PRO A 194 11.51 -8.51 2.96
N PHE A 195 10.38 -7.95 3.39
CA PHE A 195 10.28 -7.15 4.61
C PHE A 195 9.75 -7.98 5.78
N ALA A 196 10.01 -7.57 7.02
CA ALA A 196 9.43 -8.25 8.19
C ALA A 196 7.91 -8.03 8.25
N GLU A 197 7.46 -6.80 8.00
CA GLU A 197 6.07 -6.35 7.99
C GLU A 197 5.81 -5.46 6.77
N GLY A 198 4.55 -5.15 6.45
CA GLY A 198 4.21 -4.21 5.37
C GLY A 198 4.33 -4.73 3.92
N ASN A 199 4.62 -6.03 3.71
CA ASN A 199 4.78 -6.61 2.35
C ASN A 199 3.54 -6.43 1.47
N THR A 200 2.34 -6.74 1.97
CA THR A 200 1.08 -6.64 1.20
C THR A 200 0.85 -5.22 0.68
N ARG A 201 0.90 -4.23 1.58
CA ARG A 201 0.73 -2.81 1.25
C ARG A 201 1.80 -2.29 0.30
N ALA A 202 3.07 -2.60 0.56
CA ALA A 202 4.17 -2.19 -0.32
C ALA A 202 4.06 -2.81 -1.73
N THR A 203 3.72 -4.10 -1.83
CA THR A 203 3.51 -4.78 -3.12
C THR A 203 2.34 -4.15 -3.88
N ALA A 204 1.21 -3.92 -3.22
CA ALA A 204 0.04 -3.34 -3.87
C ALA A 204 0.31 -1.95 -4.45
N VAL A 205 0.97 -1.07 -3.67
CA VAL A 205 1.35 0.27 -4.14
C VAL A 205 2.35 0.20 -5.30
N PHE A 206 3.37 -0.65 -5.19
CA PHE A 206 4.34 -0.85 -6.27
C PHE A 206 3.65 -1.33 -7.56
N LYS A 207 2.76 -2.31 -7.46
CA LYS A 207 2.03 -2.86 -8.62
C LYS A 207 1.05 -1.86 -9.22
N TYR A 208 0.34 -1.07 -8.41
CA TYR A 208 -0.51 0.00 -8.92
C TYR A 208 0.30 1.01 -9.75
N LYS A 209 1.43 1.49 -9.21
CA LYS A 209 2.30 2.44 -9.91
C LYS A 209 2.94 1.84 -11.17
N ASN A 210 3.23 0.54 -11.17
CA ASN A 210 3.76 -0.16 -12.33
C ASN A 210 2.73 -0.27 -13.47
N THR A 211 1.49 -0.65 -13.16
CA THR A 211 0.45 -0.88 -14.19
C THR A 211 0.07 0.38 -14.94
N ILE A 212 0.15 1.57 -14.32
CA ILE A 212 -0.10 2.85 -15.02
C ILE A 212 0.93 3.12 -16.13
N LYS A 213 2.07 2.41 -16.15
CA LYS A 213 3.14 2.61 -17.14
C LYS A 213 3.24 1.52 -18.22
N ILE A 214 2.49 0.42 -18.09
CA ILE A 214 2.47 -0.69 -19.06
C ILE A 214 1.31 -0.46 -20.02
#